data_AF-A0A929NZS3-F1
#
_entry.id   AF-A0A929NZS3-F1
#
_cell.length_a   1.000
_cell.length_b   1.000
_cell.length_c   1.000
_cell.angle_alpha   90.00
_cell.angle_beta   90.00
_cell.angle_gamma   90.00
#
_symmetry.space_group_name_H-M   'P 1'
#
loop_
_entity.id
_entity.type
_entity.pdbx_description
1 polymer ?
#
loop_
_entity_poly.entity_id
_entity_poly.type
_entity_poly.pdbx_seq_one_letter_code
_entity_poly.pdbx_strand_id
1 'polypeptide(L)' 'AIASSSLLTEWVKGKTLDEAQAIKNTQIAEELALPPVKIHCSVLAEDAINAAIADYKQKKV' A
#
# COMPACT_ATOMS: atom_id res chain seq x y z
N ALA A 1 -11.41 1.85 1.67
CA ALA A 1 -10.40 2.70 2.33
C ALA A 1 -9.94 2.03 3.61
N ILE A 2 -10.77 1.91 4.66
CA ILE A 2 -10.38 1.28 5.95
C ILE A 2 -9.81 -0.14 5.75
N ALA A 3 -10.50 -1.03 5.02
CA ALA A 3 -10.03 -2.39 4.76
C ALA A 3 -8.69 -2.42 4.01
N SER A 4 -8.54 -1.58 2.97
CA SER A 4 -7.30 -1.44 2.20
C SER A 4 -6.13 -0.95 3.05
N SER A 5 -6.36 0.05 3.92
CA SER A 5 -5.34 0.57 4.84
C SER A 5 -4.95 -0.45 5.91
N SER A 6 -5.92 -1.19 6.46
CA SER A 6 -5.66 -2.25 7.45
C SER A 6 -4.84 -3.38 6.84
N LEU A 7 -5.25 -3.89 5.68
CA LEU A 7 -4.52 -4.94 4.95
C LEU A 7 -3.08 -4.51 4.63
N LEU A 8 -2.91 -3.29 4.14
CA LEU A 8 -1.59 -2.73 3.85
C LEU A 8 -0.70 -2.71 5.09
N THR A 9 -1.21 -2.28 6.26
CA THR A 9 -0.42 -2.25 7.49
C THR A 9 0.03 -3.62 7.97
N GLU A 10 -0.73 -4.68 7.70
CA GLU A 10 -0.30 -6.05 8.00
C GLU A 10 0.72 -6.54 6.97
N TRP A 11 0.53 -6.23 5.69
CA TRP A 11 1.43 -6.67 4.62
C TRP A 11 2.84 -6.09 4.74
N VAL A 12 2.98 -4.86 5.23
CA VAL A 12 4.30 -4.21 5.36
C VAL A 12 5.10 -4.72 6.56
N LYS A 13 4.47 -5.38 7.55
CA LYS A 13 5.17 -5.89 8.71
C LYS A 13 6.13 -7.00 8.30
N GLY A 14 7.40 -6.85 8.68
CA GLY A 14 8.44 -7.84 8.38
C GLY A 14 8.95 -7.81 6.94
N LYS A 15 8.44 -6.91 6.09
CA LYS A 15 8.98 -6.67 4.74
C LYS A 15 10.11 -5.63 4.77
N THR A 16 11.03 -5.75 3.84
CA THR A 16 12.00 -4.70 3.52
C THR A 16 11.33 -3.52 2.82
N LEU A 17 12.01 -2.37 2.77
CA LEU A 17 11.47 -1.18 2.09
C LEU A 17 11.23 -1.44 0.60
N ASP A 18 12.09 -2.19 -0.07
CA ASP A 18 11.95 -2.48 -1.50
C ASP A 18 10.77 -3.43 -1.77
N GLU A 19 10.57 -4.43 -0.91
CA GLU A 19 9.39 -5.31 -0.98
C GLU A 19 8.09 -4.56 -0.68
N ALA A 20 8.12 -3.65 0.28
CA ALA A 20 7.00 -2.78 0.62
C ALA A 20 6.66 -1.85 -0.56
N GLN A 21 7.66 -1.31 -1.25
CA GLN A 21 7.49 -0.48 -2.45
C GLN A 21 6.97 -1.26 -3.67
N ALA A 22 7.20 -2.58 -3.70
CA ALA A 22 6.73 -3.45 -4.79
C ALA A 22 5.23 -3.81 -4.69
N ILE A 23 4.54 -3.45 -3.61
CA ILE A 23 3.11 -3.70 -3.42
C ILE A 23 2.31 -2.84 -4.40
N LYS A 24 1.48 -3.49 -5.24
CA LYS A 24 0.65 -2.81 -6.24
C LYS A 24 -0.82 -2.76 -5.85
N ASN A 25 -1.52 -1.72 -6.30
CA ASN A 25 -2.96 -1.59 -6.12
C ASN A 25 -3.77 -2.78 -6.66
N THR A 26 -3.30 -3.45 -7.71
CA THR A 26 -3.97 -4.60 -8.31
C THR A 26 -4.04 -5.75 -7.33
N GLN A 27 -2.95 -6.02 -6.60
CA GLN A 27 -2.89 -7.08 -5.59
C GLN A 27 -3.86 -6.79 -4.44
N ILE A 28 -3.94 -5.53 -3.99
CA ILE A 28 -4.86 -5.11 -2.93
C ILE A 28 -6.32 -5.21 -3.42
N ALA A 29 -6.59 -4.85 -4.68
CA ALA A 29 -7.93 -4.91 -5.26
C ALA A 29 -8.40 -6.36 -5.46
N GLU A 30 -7.52 -7.26 -5.88
CA GLU A 30 -7.78 -8.68 -6.03
C GLU A 30 -8.03 -9.35 -4.68
N GLU A 31 -7.17 -9.11 -3.69
CA GLU A 31 -7.30 -9.67 -2.34
C GLU A 31 -8.61 -9.27 -1.66
N LEU A 32 -9.03 -8.01 -1.84
CA LEU A 32 -10.26 -7.47 -1.27
C LEU A 32 -11.48 -7.61 -2.19
N ALA A 33 -11.33 -8.27 -3.35
CA ALA A 33 -12.36 -8.42 -4.37
C ALA A 33 -13.11 -7.10 -4.66
N LEU A 34 -12.36 -6.00 -4.81
CA LEU A 34 -12.94 -4.66 -4.90
C LEU A 34 -13.71 -4.49 -6.22
N PRO A 35 -14.96 -4.01 -6.18
CA PRO A 35 -15.68 -3.67 -7.40
C PRO A 35 -15.01 -2.45 -8.08
N PRO A 36 -15.24 -2.23 -9.39
CA PRO A 36 -14.59 -1.16 -10.16
C PRO A 36 -14.68 0.23 -9.52
N VAL A 37 -15.83 0.56 -8.93
CA VAL A 37 -16.09 1.84 -8.26
C VAL A 37 -15.28 2.07 -6.99
N LYS A 38 -14.67 1.02 -6.40
CA LYS A 38 -13.86 1.09 -5.17
C LYS A 38 -12.36 0.87 -5.40
N ILE A 39 -11.89 0.73 -6.64
CA ILE A 39 -10.46 0.59 -6.97
C ILE A 39 -9.65 1.82 -6.51
N HIS A 40 -10.25 3.01 -6.44
CA HIS A 40 -9.57 4.19 -5.90
C HIS A 40 -9.02 3.97 -4.47
N CYS A 41 -9.62 3.06 -3.69
CA CYS A 41 -9.14 2.72 -2.35
C CYS A 41 -7.83 1.93 -2.37
N SER A 42 -7.58 1.11 -3.40
CA SER A 42 -6.33 0.37 -3.53
C SER A 42 -5.23 1.24 -4.14
N VAL A 43 -5.58 2.14 -5.08
CA VAL A 43 -4.67 3.18 -5.58
C VAL A 43 -4.16 4.06 -4.45
N LEU A 44 -5.08 4.55 -3.60
CA LEU A 44 -4.72 5.38 -2.45
C LEU A 44 -3.80 4.64 -1.46
N ALA A 45 -3.98 3.32 -1.29
CA ALA A 45 -3.14 2.50 -0.43
C ALA A 45 -1.71 2.36 -1.00
N GLU A 46 -1.57 2.17 -2.31
CA GLU A 46 -0.28 2.13 -3.02
C GLU A 46 0.45 3.49 -2.95
N ASP A 47 -0.28 4.59 -3.16
CA ASP A 47 0.32 5.93 -3.09
C ASP A 47 0.79 6.24 -1.66
N ALA A 48 0.01 5.85 -0.65
CA ALA A 48 0.35 6.08 0.76
C ALA A 48 1.64 5.37 1.18
N ILE A 49 1.86 4.13 0.73
CA ILE A 49 3.08 3.41 1.07
C ILE A 49 4.30 3.98 0.36
N ASN A 50 4.17 4.35 -0.92
CA ASN A 50 5.25 4.99 -1.66
C ASN A 50 5.65 6.33 -1.03
N ALA A 51 4.67 7.14 -0.63
CA ALA A 51 4.91 8.39 0.09
C ALA A 51 5.59 8.16 1.44
N ALA A 52 5.14 7.17 2.23
CA ALA A 52 5.73 6.84 3.51
C ALA A 52 7.20 6.37 3.39
N ILE A 53 7.51 5.56 2.38
CA ILE A 53 8.88 5.10 2.10
C ILE A 53 9.76 6.27 1.65
N ALA A 54 9.23 7.16 0.79
CA ALA A 54 9.95 8.35 0.35
C ALA A 54 10.27 9.29 1.53
N ASP A 55 9.30 9.56 2.41
CA ASP A 55 9.50 10.36 3.63
C ASP A 55 10.52 9.71 4.56
N TYR A 56 10.45 8.39 4.76
CA TYR A 56 11.43 7.66 5.57
C TYR A 56 12.85 7.77 5.00
N LYS A 57 12.99 7.61 3.68
CA LYS A 57 14.28 7.77 2.99
C LYS A 57 14.82 9.20 3.14
N GLN A 58 13.97 10.22 3.02
CA GLN A 58 14.37 11.63 3.18
C GLN A 58 14.82 11.95 4.61
N LYS A 59 14.17 11.39 5.63
CA LYS A 59 14.51 11.62 7.05
C LYS A 59 15.75 10.86 7.53
N LYS A 60 16.18 9.83 6.80
CA LYS A 60 17.39 9.05 7.10
C LYS A 60 18.67 9.62 6.46
N VAL A 61 18.55 10.74 5.74
CA VAL A 61 19.67 11.53 5.21
C VAL A 61 19.99 12.67 6.16
#